data_AF-A0A7D5UMK0-F1
#
_entry.id   AF-A0A7D5UMK0-F1
#
_cell.length_a   1.000
_cell.length_b   1.000
_cell.length_c   1.000
_cell.angle_alpha   90.00
_cell.angle_beta   90.00
_cell.angle_gamma   90.00
#
_symmetry.space_group_name_H-M   'P 1'
#
loop_
_entity.id
_entity.type
_entity.pdbx_description
1 polymer ?
#
loop_
_entity_poly.entity_id
_entity_poly.type
_entity_poly.pdbx_seq_one_letter_code
_entity_poly.pdbx_strand_id
1 'polypeptide(L)'
;MASTKSVRDFYKGRNILITGGTGFMGKVLIEKLLYSIPDIGNIYILIRPKKGKSINQRLEDMQRLPLFDRIKNERPSTLQKMKPLQGDVLFEDLGLSNLDIEKLLNEVSVIFHFAATL
;
A
#
# COMPACT_ATOMS: atom_id res chain seq x y z
N MET A 1 -27.25 -2.71 21.24
CA MET A 1 -27.03 -3.39 19.94
C MET A 1 -25.66 -2.98 19.43
N ALA A 2 -24.74 -3.92 19.22
CA ALA A 2 -23.44 -3.57 18.64
C ALA A 2 -23.67 -3.07 17.21
N SER A 3 -23.26 -1.83 16.92
CA SER A 3 -23.19 -1.33 15.55
C SER A 3 -22.17 -2.20 14.81
N THR A 4 -22.63 -3.15 14.01
CA THR A 4 -21.76 -3.94 13.14
C THR A 4 -21.31 -3.05 12.00
N LYS A 5 -20.17 -2.37 12.17
CA LYS A 5 -19.53 -1.62 11.09
C LYS A 5 -19.22 -2.58 9.95
N SER A 6 -19.59 -2.22 8.72
CA SER A 6 -19.19 -3.01 7.56
C SER A 6 -17.67 -2.93 7.38
N VAL A 7 -17.10 -3.87 6.62
CA VAL A 7 -15.67 -3.81 6.25
C VAL A 7 -15.33 -2.47 5.61
N ARG A 8 -16.21 -1.94 4.74
CA ARG A 8 -16.01 -0.63 4.13
C ARG A 8 -15.97 0.50 5.16
N ASP A 9 -16.91 0.51 6.11
CA ASP A 9 -16.97 1.53 7.16
C ASP A 9 -15.74 1.49 8.08
N PHE A 10 -15.16 0.30 8.29
CA PHE A 10 -13.93 0.17 9.05
C PHE A 10 -12.76 0.86 8.34
N TYR A 11 -12.59 0.66 7.02
CA TYR A 11 -11.44 1.16 6.26
C TYR A 11 -11.60 2.58 5.69
N LYS A 12 -12.82 3.13 5.71
CA LYS A 12 -13.10 4.50 5.25
C LYS A 12 -12.15 5.51 5.92
N GLY A 13 -11.46 6.30 5.09
CA GLY A 13 -10.52 7.35 5.51
C GLY A 13 -9.23 6.86 6.18
N ARG A 14 -9.05 5.55 6.39
CA ARG A 14 -7.85 5.01 7.05
C ARG A 14 -6.69 4.92 6.08
N ASN A 15 -5.50 5.29 6.55
CA ASN A 15 -4.26 4.98 5.86
C ASN A 15 -3.71 3.63 6.32
N ILE A 16 -3.09 2.91 5.38
CA ILE A 16 -2.65 1.54 5.55
C ILE A 16 -1.17 1.43 5.19
N LEU A 17 -0.40 0.70 6.00
CA LEU A 17 0.95 0.26 5.63
C LEU A 17 0.93 -1.21 5.19
N ILE A 18 1.58 -1.50 4.07
CA ILE A 18 1.71 -2.86 3.54
C ILE A 18 3.20 -3.20 3.34
N THR A 19 3.69 -4.21 4.05
CA THR A 19 4.96 -4.86 3.73
C THR A 19 4.71 -6.00 2.75
N GLY A 20 5.66 -6.28 1.85
CA GLY A 20 5.46 -7.29 0.81
C GLY A 20 4.42 -6.90 -0.25
N GLY A 21 4.06 -5.61 -0.37
CA GLY A 21 3.07 -5.12 -1.33
C GLY A 21 3.43 -5.39 -2.79
N THR A 22 4.71 -5.52 -3.11
CA THR A 22 5.17 -5.91 -4.46
C THR A 22 5.09 -7.41 -4.74
N GLY A 23 4.71 -8.24 -3.76
CA GLY A 23 4.48 -9.69 -3.92
C GLY A 23 3.20 -9.99 -4.69
N PHE A 24 2.83 -11.26 -4.86
CA PHE A 24 1.59 -11.62 -5.53
C PHE A 24 0.36 -11.20 -4.71
N MET A 25 0.29 -11.65 -3.45
CA MET A 25 -0.83 -11.32 -2.55
C MET A 25 -0.90 -9.85 -2.16
N GLY A 26 0.25 -9.19 -2.00
CA GLY A 26 0.29 -7.75 -1.76
C GLY A 26 -0.41 -6.95 -2.85
N LYS A 27 -0.14 -7.25 -4.13
CA LYS A 27 -0.79 -6.58 -5.26
C LYS A 27 -2.30 -6.80 -5.29
N VAL A 28 -2.74 -8.03 -5.06
CA VAL A 28 -4.17 -8.40 -5.04
C VAL A 28 -4.89 -7.65 -3.91
N LEU A 29 -4.30 -7.60 -2.71
CA LEU A 29 -4.85 -6.84 -1.59
C LEU A 29 -4.98 -5.35 -1.94
N ILE A 30 -3.92 -4.74 -2.49
CA ILE A 30 -3.91 -3.32 -2.87
C ILE A 30 -5.04 -3.02 -3.87
N GLU A 31 -5.17 -3.80 -4.95
CA GLU A 31 -6.26 -3.64 -5.92
C GLU A 31 -7.62 -3.75 -5.25
N LYS A 32 -7.82 -4.79 -4.42
CA LYS A 32 -9.09 -5.06 -3.76
C LYS A 32 -9.52 -3.91 -2.84
N LEU A 33 -8.58 -3.37 -2.07
CA LEU A 33 -8.80 -2.24 -1.17
C LEU A 33 -9.18 -0.98 -1.96
N LEU A 34 -8.39 -0.62 -2.97
CA LEU A 34 -8.64 0.55 -3.81
C LEU A 34 -9.98 0.47 -4.55
N TYR A 35 -10.35 -0.71 -5.05
CA TYR A 35 -11.59 -0.90 -5.78
C TYR A 35 -12.82 -0.94 -4.87
N SER A 36 -12.75 -1.71 -3.77
CA SER A 36 -13.92 -1.98 -2.92
C SER A 36 -14.23 -0.84 -1.96
N ILE A 37 -13.24 0.02 -1.65
CA ILE A 37 -13.32 1.10 -0.66
C ILE A 37 -12.79 2.38 -1.31
N PRO A 38 -13.58 3.06 -2.17
CA PRO A 38 -13.12 4.23 -2.92
C PRO A 38 -12.73 5.42 -2.05
N ASP A 39 -13.20 5.44 -0.80
CA ASP A 39 -12.94 6.43 0.24
C ASP A 39 -11.85 5.99 1.25
N ILE A 40 -11.06 4.97 0.92
CA ILE A 40 -9.84 4.62 1.66
C ILE A 40 -8.82 5.79 1.60
N GLY A 41 -8.00 5.92 2.63
CA GLY A 41 -6.87 6.85 2.65
C GLY A 41 -5.71 6.38 1.76
N ASN A 42 -4.50 6.82 2.11
CA ASN A 42 -3.26 6.40 1.45
C ASN A 42 -2.92 4.94 1.79
N ILE A 43 -2.41 4.23 0.80
CA ILE A 43 -1.80 2.91 0.97
C ILE A 43 -0.30 3.07 0.83
N TYR A 44 0.40 3.10 1.96
CA TYR A 44 1.84 3.09 2.06
C TYR A 44 2.38 1.69 1.78
N ILE A 45 3.31 1.58 0.85
CA ILE A 45 3.85 0.30 0.38
C ILE A 45 5.35 0.30 0.64
N LEU A 46 5.81 -0.57 1.53
CA LEU A 46 7.25 -0.76 1.76
C LEU A 46 7.86 -1.50 0.56
N ILE A 47 8.76 -0.84 -0.16
CA ILE A 47 9.42 -1.35 -1.35
C ILE A 47 10.93 -1.39 -1.11
N ARG A 48 11.50 -2.60 -1.18
CA ARG A 48 12.95 -2.79 -1.15
C ARG A 48 13.61 -2.15 -2.37
N PRO A 49 14.76 -1.48 -2.25
CA PRO A 49 15.53 -1.05 -3.42
C PRO A 49 15.91 -2.26 -4.29
N LYS A 50 15.99 -2.06 -5.62
CA LYS A 50 16.58 -3.04 -6.53
C LYS A 50 17.59 -2.32 -7.42
N LYS A 51 18.75 -2.93 -7.68
CA LYS A 51 19.76 -2.34 -8.59
C LYS A 51 19.10 -1.97 -9.93
N GLY A 52 19.29 -0.72 -10.34
CA GLY A 52 18.81 -0.20 -11.63
C GLY A 52 17.32 0.18 -11.69
N LYS A 53 16.55 0.15 -10.58
CA LYS A 53 15.17 0.65 -10.55
C LYS A 53 14.86 1.42 -9.28
N SER A 54 14.32 2.64 -9.42
CA SER A 54 13.82 3.42 -8.29
C SER A 54 12.52 2.84 -7.73
N ILE A 55 12.17 3.16 -6.48
CA ILE A 55 10.90 2.72 -5.87
C ILE A 55 9.68 3.25 -6.64
N ASN A 56 9.78 4.45 -7.23
CA ASN A 56 8.73 5.05 -8.05
C ASN A 56 8.55 4.27 -9.36
N GLN A 57 9.64 3.93 -10.06
CA GLN A 57 9.57 3.07 -11.24
C GLN A 57 8.99 1.70 -10.92
N ARG A 58 9.35 1.12 -9.76
CA ARG A 58 8.77 -0.15 -9.32
C ARG A 58 7.27 -0.06 -9.05
N LEU A 59 6.80 1.07 -8.52
CA LEU A 59 5.37 1.34 -8.33
C LEU A 59 4.66 1.54 -9.66
N GLU A 60 5.21 2.33 -10.57
CA GLU A 60 4.67 2.57 -11.91
C GLU A 60 4.55 1.26 -12.71
N ASP A 61 5.59 0.43 -12.72
CA ASP A 61 5.57 -0.89 -13.34
C ASP A 61 4.45 -1.77 -12.77
N MET A 62 4.22 -1.67 -11.45
CA MET A 62 3.14 -2.40 -10.78
C MET A 62 1.75 -1.89 -11.20
N GLN A 63 1.56 -0.57 -11.30
CA GLN A 63 0.30 0.05 -11.75
C GLN A 63 -0.01 -0.24 -13.23
N ARG A 64 1.01 -0.52 -14.05
CA ARG A 64 0.84 -0.93 -15.45
C ARG A 64 0.32 -2.37 -15.62
N LEU A 65 0.40 -3.22 -14.59
CA LEU A 65 -0.06 -4.60 -14.67
C LEU A 65 -1.56 -4.69 -15.00
N PRO A 66 -1.99 -5.74 -15.74
CA PRO A 66 -3.40 -5.95 -16.06
C PRO A 66 -4.33 -6.02 -14.85
N LEU A 67 -3.79 -6.42 -13.70
CA LEU A 67 -4.51 -6.42 -12.41
C LEU A 67 -5.17 -5.07 -12.10
N PHE A 68 -4.54 -3.96 -12.47
CA PHE A 68 -5.04 -2.61 -12.20
C PHE A 68 -5.87 -2.01 -13.35
N ASP A 69 -6.09 -2.73 -14.45
CA ASP A 69 -6.81 -2.22 -15.64
C ASP A 69 -8.21 -1.73 -15.29
N ARG A 70 -8.93 -2.48 -14.45
CA ARG A 70 -10.26 -2.08 -13.98
C ARG A 70 -10.24 -0.72 -13.27
N ILE A 71 -9.29 -0.51 -12.35
CA ILE A 71 -9.16 0.76 -11.63
C ILE A 71 -8.74 1.88 -12.59
N LYS A 72 -7.82 1.62 -13.53
CA LYS A 72 -7.39 2.60 -14.54
C LYS A 72 -8.55 3.07 -15.41
N ASN A 73 -9.44 2.15 -15.79
CA ASN A 73 -10.57 2.46 -16.66
C ASN A 73 -11.72 3.15 -15.91
N GLU A 74 -12.02 2.73 -14.69
CA GLU A 74 -13.17 3.26 -13.94
C GLU A 74 -12.83 4.50 -13.10
N ARG A 75 -11.68 4.50 -12.39
CA ARG A 75 -11.31 5.51 -11.39
C ARG A 75 -9.78 5.71 -11.30
N PRO A 76 -9.13 6.18 -12.37
CA PRO A 76 -7.66 6.23 -12.46
C PRO A 76 -7.00 7.05 -11.34
N SER A 77 -7.65 8.12 -10.88
CA SER A 77 -7.17 8.95 -9.77
C SER A 77 -6.98 8.16 -8.47
N THR A 78 -7.66 7.02 -8.29
CA THR A 78 -7.52 6.17 -7.10
C THR A 78 -6.11 5.59 -6.97
N LEU A 79 -5.39 5.38 -8.08
CA LEU A 79 -4.01 4.88 -8.05
C LEU A 79 -3.03 5.84 -7.36
N GLN A 80 -3.34 7.14 -7.32
CA GLN A 80 -2.51 8.14 -6.65
C GLN A 80 -2.41 7.92 -5.13
N LYS A 81 -3.32 7.10 -4.56
CA LYS A 81 -3.32 6.72 -3.14
C LYS A 81 -2.22 5.72 -2.81
N MET A 82 -1.62 5.07 -3.80
CA MET A 82 -0.48 4.18 -3.60
C MET A 82 0.77 5.03 -3.39
N LYS A 83 1.35 4.96 -2.18
CA LYS A 83 2.52 5.74 -1.79
C LYS A 83 3.71 4.80 -1.54
N PRO A 84 4.75 4.82 -2.38
CA PRO A 84 5.89 3.95 -2.17
C PRO A 84 6.76 4.51 -1.04
N LEU A 85 7.23 3.63 -0.16
CA LEU A 85 8.23 3.94 0.86
C LEU A 85 9.45 3.06 0.63
N GLN A 86 10.62 3.67 0.63
CA GLN A 86 11.86 2.92 0.52
C GLN A 86 12.18 2.30 1.88
N GLY A 87 12.33 0.98 1.92
CA GLY A 87 12.74 0.29 3.12
C GLY A 87 12.77 -1.22 2.96
N ASP A 88 13.29 -1.90 3.98
CA ASP A 88 13.45 -3.34 4.04
C ASP A 88 13.27 -3.82 5.49
N VAL A 89 12.43 -4.83 5.65
CA VAL A 89 12.03 -5.39 6.96
C VAL A 89 13.18 -6.03 7.73
N LEU A 90 14.33 -6.26 7.08
CA LEU A 90 15.53 -6.81 7.70
C LEU A 90 16.35 -5.77 8.47
N PHE A 91 16.06 -4.47 8.30
CA PHE A 91 16.76 -3.40 9.00
C PHE A 91 15.95 -2.88 10.18
N GLU A 92 16.64 -2.31 11.16
CA GLU A 92 16.02 -1.51 12.21
C GLU A 92 15.16 -0.40 11.59
N ASP A 93 14.03 -0.12 12.24
CA ASP A 93 13.02 0.81 11.77
C ASP A 93 12.60 0.60 10.30
N LEU A 94 12.68 -0.65 9.82
CA LEU A 94 12.40 -1.05 8.44
C LEU A 94 13.28 -0.32 7.40
N GLY A 95 14.41 0.25 7.82
CA GLY A 95 15.27 1.09 6.97
C GLY A 95 14.61 2.39 6.51
N LEU A 96 13.59 2.86 7.22
CA LEU A 96 12.88 4.10 6.91
C LEU A 96 13.65 5.33 7.41
N SER A 97 13.38 6.47 6.80
CA SER A 97 13.84 7.76 7.32
C SER A 97 13.01 8.17 8.55
N ASN A 98 13.57 8.98 9.45
CA ASN A 98 12.81 9.52 10.59
C ASN A 98 11.53 10.25 10.15
N LEU A 99 11.58 10.95 9.01
CA LEU A 99 10.43 11.63 8.44
C LEU A 99 9.33 10.64 8.02
N ASP A 100 9.71 9.53 7.38
CA ASP A 100 8.75 8.48 7.01
C ASP A 100 8.18 7.78 8.25
N ILE A 101 9.00 7.55 9.28
CA ILE A 101 8.56 6.97 10.56
C ILE A 101 7.52 7.89 11.21
N GLU A 102 7.83 9.18 11.40
CA GLU A 102 6.90 10.16 11.97
C GLU A 102 5.59 10.22 11.18
N LYS A 103 5.69 10.22 9.85
CA LYS A 103 4.52 10.21 8.98
C LYS A 103 3.65 8.97 9.19
N LEU A 104 4.26 7.78 9.24
CA LEU A 104 3.54 6.53 9.47
C LEU A 104 2.88 6.50 10.85
N LEU A 105 3.58 6.95 11.90
CA LEU A 105 3.06 7.02 13.25
C LEU A 105 1.81 7.92 13.36
N ASN A 106 1.78 9.02 12.60
CA ASN A 106 0.67 9.96 12.62
C ASN A 106 -0.52 9.54 11.74
N GLU A 107 -0.26 8.86 10.63
CA GLU A 107 -1.28 8.64 9.59
C GLU A 107 -1.83 7.21 9.55
N VAL A 108 -1.02 6.19 9.86
CA VAL A 108 -1.39 4.78 9.64
C VAL A 108 -2.15 4.21 10.81
N SER A 109 -3.24 3.50 10.51
CA SER A 109 -4.06 2.84 11.52
C SER A 109 -4.29 1.35 11.27
N VAL A 110 -3.79 0.81 10.14
CA VAL A 110 -3.83 -0.61 9.83
C VAL A 110 -2.53 -1.02 9.13
N ILE A 111 -1.99 -2.18 9.50
CA ILE A 111 -0.78 -2.75 8.91
C ILE A 111 -1.10 -4.14 8.36
N PHE A 112 -0.74 -4.39 7.11
CA PHE A 112 -0.67 -5.75 6.55
C PHE A 112 0.79 -6.14 6.37
N HIS A 113 1.21 -7.20 7.05
CA HIS A 113 2.58 -7.69 6.97
C HIS A 113 2.65 -8.97 6.12
N PHE A 114 3.05 -8.81 4.85
CA PHE A 114 3.24 -9.94 3.91
C PHE A 114 4.68 -10.10 3.44
N ALA A 115 5.61 -9.29 3.94
CA ALA A 115 7.02 -9.47 3.60
C ALA A 115 7.49 -10.86 4.05
N ALA A 116 8.04 -11.61 3.12
CA ALA A 116 8.62 -12.92 3.35
C ALA A 116 9.79 -13.13 2.38
N THR A 117 10.69 -14.03 2.73
CA THR A 117 11.73 -14.56 1.86
C THR A 117 11.23 -15.85 1.20
N LEU A 118 11.67 -16.11 -0.03
CA LEU A 118 11.52 -17.39 -0.71
C LEU A 118 12.77 -18.24 -0.45
#